data_AF-A0A9X3DFK1-F1
#
_entry.id   AF-A0A9X3DFK1-F1
#
_cell.length_a   1.000
_cell.length_b   1.000
_cell.length_c   1.000
_cell.angle_alpha   90.00
_cell.angle_beta   90.00
_cell.angle_gamma   90.00
#
_symmetry.space_group_name_H-M   'P 1'
#
loop_
_entity.id
_entity.type
_entity.pdbx_description
1 polymer ?
#
loop_
_entity_poly.entity_id
_entity_poly.type
_entity_poly.pdbx_seq_one_letter_code
_entity_poly.pdbx_strand_id
1 'polypeptide(L)'
;MIYLGKVLQLSLMPISEIRFFQWRNEFWKKLKHHENDYLISSYGRLIRTKRNGKRRLISDKKNKDGYCIGIIRVYVEGVKKSIIKSRNIHRLVATTFICDGEEKTHAESKSYINHRDLNPSNNHYTNLEWVNLRENKTHSVRTTTAKTFTSKYTGVSKSKNKFRADIGVNGKKILLGRFHSELEAAKAYDQALIDYKVTNRYQAPFYCTNPSPTQQTQSISFGGCALP
;
A
#
# COMPACT_ATOMS: atom_id res chain seq x y z
N MET A 1 4.41 -32.90 -18.05
CA MET A 1 3.54 -34.05 -17.67
C MET A 1 2.60 -33.80 -16.48
N ILE A 2 2.70 -32.71 -15.71
CA ILE A 2 1.85 -32.47 -14.51
C ILE A 2 0.51 -31.76 -14.86
N TYR A 3 0.35 -31.26 -16.09
CA TYR A 3 -0.81 -30.43 -16.48
C TYR A 3 -2.06 -31.23 -16.90
N LEU A 4 -1.89 -32.47 -17.41
CA LEU A 4 -3.02 -33.28 -17.91
C LEU A 4 -3.84 -33.95 -16.79
N GLY A 5 -3.23 -34.28 -15.64
CA GLY A 5 -3.93 -34.92 -14.52
C GLY A 5 -4.91 -34.01 -13.76
N LYS A 6 -4.69 -32.68 -13.78
CA LYS A 6 -5.53 -31.70 -13.06
C LYS A 6 -6.79 -31.27 -13.83
N VAL A 7 -6.91 -31.66 -15.11
CA VAL A 7 -8.08 -31.33 -15.94
C VAL A 7 -9.19 -32.37 -15.75
N LEU A 8 -8.82 -33.64 -15.52
CA LEU A 8 -9.78 -34.74 -15.35
C LEU A 8 -10.49 -34.76 -13.99
N GLN A 9 -9.98 -34.07 -12.97
CA GLN A 9 -10.59 -34.04 -11.63
C GLN A 9 -11.65 -32.94 -11.45
N LEU A 10 -11.83 -32.09 -12.47
CA LEU A 10 -12.77 -30.97 -12.47
C LEU A 10 -14.24 -31.39 -12.66
N SER A 11 -14.48 -32.50 -13.35
CA SER A 11 -15.84 -32.97 -13.68
C SER A 11 -16.58 -33.63 -12.50
N LEU A 12 -15.87 -33.90 -11.40
CA LEU A 12 -16.41 -34.57 -10.21
C LEU A 12 -16.55 -33.64 -9.00
N MET A 13 -16.19 -32.36 -9.13
CA MET A 13 -16.33 -31.41 -8.02
C MET A 13 -17.76 -30.89 -7.91
N PRO A 14 -18.35 -30.83 -6.70
CA PRO A 14 -19.67 -30.25 -6.52
C PRO A 14 -19.70 -28.80 -7.01
N ILE A 15 -20.81 -28.38 -7.62
CA ILE A 15 -20.98 -27.04 -8.24
C ILE A 15 -20.63 -25.88 -7.29
N SER A 16 -20.75 -26.08 -5.97
CA SER A 16 -20.32 -25.12 -4.95
C SER A 16 -18.80 -24.88 -4.94
N GLU A 17 -17.99 -25.85 -5.35
CA GLU A 17 -16.53 -25.75 -5.45
C GLU A 17 -16.06 -25.22 -6.81
N ILE A 18 -16.82 -25.45 -7.88
CA ILE A 18 -16.51 -24.99 -9.25
C ILE A 18 -16.34 -23.46 -9.30
N ARG A 19 -17.14 -22.71 -8.53
CA ARG A 19 -17.03 -21.24 -8.46
C ARG A 19 -15.71 -20.76 -7.84
N PHE A 20 -15.06 -21.57 -7.01
CA PHE A 20 -13.75 -21.27 -6.40
C PHE A 20 -12.58 -21.68 -7.31
N PHE A 21 -12.83 -22.54 -8.29
CA PHE A 21 -11.82 -23.05 -9.22
C PHE A 21 -11.32 -22.03 -10.25
N GLN A 22 -11.98 -20.88 -10.38
CA GLN A 22 -11.50 -19.75 -11.19
C GLN A 22 -10.33 -19.00 -10.54
N TRP A 23 -9.97 -19.31 -9.29
CA TRP A 23 -8.96 -18.60 -8.50
C TRP A 23 -7.71 -19.45 -8.24
N ARG A 24 -7.27 -20.19 -9.25
CA ARG A 24 -6.19 -21.21 -9.16
C ARG A 24 -4.83 -20.70 -8.68
N ASN A 25 -4.60 -19.39 -8.65
CA ASN A 25 -3.34 -18.78 -8.22
C ASN A 25 -3.50 -17.87 -6.98
N GLU A 26 -4.53 -18.08 -6.18
CA GLU A 26 -4.74 -17.34 -4.94
C GLU A 26 -4.31 -18.13 -3.72
N PHE A 27 -3.57 -17.49 -2.82
CA PHE A 27 -3.26 -18.05 -1.50
C PHE A 27 -4.41 -17.71 -0.56
N TRP A 28 -4.95 -18.70 0.14
CA TRP A 28 -6.04 -18.53 1.08
C TRP A 28 -5.56 -18.82 2.50
N LYS A 29 -5.86 -17.93 3.44
CA LYS A 29 -5.59 -18.13 4.87
C LYS A 29 -6.87 -17.95 5.68
N LYS A 30 -6.95 -18.65 6.81
CA LYS A 30 -7.97 -18.40 7.84
C LYS A 30 -7.73 -17.03 8.45
N LEU A 31 -8.80 -16.28 8.68
CA LEU A 31 -8.68 -14.95 9.28
C LEU A 31 -8.41 -15.09 10.79
N LYS A 32 -7.32 -14.48 11.27
CA LYS A 32 -6.91 -14.51 12.67
C LYS A 32 -8.05 -14.06 13.61
N HIS A 33 -8.23 -14.75 14.73
CA HIS A 33 -9.32 -14.58 15.70
C HIS A 33 -10.73 -14.89 15.17
N HIS A 34 -10.84 -15.35 13.92
CA HIS A 34 -12.09 -15.71 13.27
C HIS A 34 -11.95 -16.95 12.36
N GLU A 35 -11.08 -17.87 12.76
CA GLU A 35 -10.53 -18.96 11.95
C GLU A 35 -11.60 -19.96 11.46
N ASN A 36 -12.69 -20.08 12.21
CA ASN A 36 -13.79 -21.00 11.90
C ASN A 36 -14.80 -20.39 10.90
N ASP A 37 -14.85 -19.07 10.80
CA ASP A 37 -15.92 -18.37 10.08
C ASP A 37 -15.44 -17.71 8.79
N TYR A 38 -14.16 -17.32 8.68
CA TYR A 38 -13.68 -16.51 7.55
C TYR A 38 -12.36 -16.98 6.95
N LEU A 39 -12.30 -16.89 5.62
CA LEU A 39 -11.11 -17.09 4.81
C LEU A 39 -10.84 -15.81 4.03
N ILE A 40 -9.58 -15.42 3.88
CA ILE A 40 -9.17 -14.30 3.05
C ILE A 40 -8.10 -14.73 2.05
N SER A 41 -8.22 -14.25 0.81
CA SER A 41 -7.22 -14.51 -0.23
C SER A 41 -6.16 -13.43 -0.33
N SER A 42 -5.04 -13.76 -0.98
CA SER A 42 -3.95 -12.86 -1.36
C SER A 42 -4.40 -11.67 -2.23
N TYR A 43 -5.59 -11.74 -2.84
CA TYR A 43 -6.22 -10.69 -3.66
C TYR A 43 -7.30 -9.89 -2.91
N GLY A 44 -7.54 -10.18 -1.63
CA GLY A 44 -8.56 -9.50 -0.84
C GLY A 44 -9.99 -9.99 -1.05
N ARG A 45 -10.17 -11.24 -1.48
CA ARG A 45 -11.49 -11.87 -1.42
C ARG A 45 -11.72 -12.38 -0.01
N LEU A 46 -12.72 -11.83 0.69
CA LEU A 46 -13.13 -12.29 2.01
C LEU A 46 -14.35 -13.20 1.87
N ILE A 47 -14.24 -14.43 2.33
CA ILE A 47 -15.31 -15.42 2.33
C ILE A 47 -15.76 -15.66 3.76
N ARG A 48 -17.08 -15.74 3.96
CA ARG A 48 -17.68 -16.29 5.17
C ARG A 48 -18.15 -17.72 4.94
N THR A 49 -17.74 -18.63 5.81
CA THR A 49 -18.28 -20.00 5.91
C THR A 49 -19.50 -19.98 6.83
N LYS A 50 -20.64 -20.48 6.33
CA LYS A 50 -21.87 -20.63 7.12
C LYS A 50 -21.85 -21.98 7.85
N ARG A 51 -22.68 -22.13 8.89
CA ARG A 51 -22.84 -23.39 9.64
C ARG A 51 -23.18 -24.59 8.76
N ASN A 52 -23.89 -24.38 7.66
CA ASN A 52 -24.24 -25.42 6.69
C ASN A 52 -23.14 -25.68 5.64
N GLY A 53 -21.89 -25.29 5.91
CA GLY A 53 -20.74 -25.44 5.00
C GLY A 53 -20.73 -24.47 3.81
N LYS A 54 -21.84 -23.80 3.49
CA LYS A 54 -21.91 -22.90 2.33
C LYS A 54 -21.00 -21.68 2.53
N ARG A 55 -20.22 -21.36 1.50
CA ARG A 55 -19.31 -20.21 1.46
C ARG A 55 -19.95 -19.03 0.73
N ARG A 56 -19.74 -17.81 1.23
CA ARG A 56 -20.22 -16.58 0.60
C ARG A 56 -19.12 -15.52 0.54
N LEU A 57 -18.89 -14.93 -0.62
CA LEU A 57 -18.04 -13.75 -0.79
C LEU A 57 -18.68 -12.53 -0.10
N ILE A 58 -17.90 -11.79 0.69
CA ILE A 58 -18.38 -10.65 1.50
C ILE A 58 -17.49 -9.40 1.36
N SER A 59 -16.64 -9.34 0.33
CA SER A 59 -15.73 -8.23 0.02
C SER A 59 -16.10 -7.50 -1.28
N ASP A 60 -17.37 -7.57 -1.68
CA ASP A 60 -17.94 -6.99 -2.91
C ASP A 60 -18.30 -5.50 -2.77
N LYS A 61 -18.36 -5.00 -1.54
CA LYS A 61 -18.74 -3.62 -1.24
C LYS A 61 -17.52 -2.69 -1.14
N LYS A 62 -17.75 -1.42 -1.46
CA LYS A 62 -16.79 -0.33 -1.25
C LYS A 62 -17.37 0.71 -0.28
N ASN A 63 -16.50 1.42 0.43
CA ASN A 63 -16.90 2.59 1.21
C ASN A 63 -16.96 3.84 0.31
N LYS A 64 -17.32 4.99 0.90
CA LYS A 64 -17.39 6.29 0.20
C LYS A 64 -16.06 6.76 -0.42
N ASP A 65 -14.94 6.29 0.13
CA ASP A 65 -13.58 6.64 -0.30
C ASP A 65 -13.02 5.62 -1.32
N GLY A 66 -13.85 4.67 -1.77
CA GLY A 66 -13.50 3.68 -2.80
C GLY A 66 -12.79 2.41 -2.30
N TYR A 67 -12.52 2.28 -1.00
CA TYR A 67 -11.88 1.09 -0.43
C TYR A 67 -12.85 -0.08 -0.31
N CYS A 68 -12.41 -1.28 -0.69
CA CYS A 68 -13.17 -2.50 -0.47
C CYS A 68 -13.34 -2.78 1.03
N ILE A 69 -14.56 -3.14 1.44
CA ILE A 69 -14.92 -3.44 2.83
C ILE A 69 -15.59 -4.80 2.95
N GLY A 70 -15.40 -5.45 4.10
CA GLY A 70 -16.08 -6.67 4.49
C GLY A 70 -16.76 -6.54 5.84
N ILE A 71 -17.94 -7.13 5.98
CA ILE A 71 -18.70 -7.13 7.24
C ILE A 71 -18.47 -8.46 7.94
N ILE A 72 -17.80 -8.40 9.10
CA ILE A 72 -17.51 -9.57 9.93
C ILE A 72 -18.28 -9.52 11.26
N ARG A 73 -18.52 -10.71 11.82
CA ARG A 73 -19.00 -10.88 13.19
C ARG A 73 -17.80 -11.05 14.12
N VAL A 74 -17.81 -10.28 15.21
CA VAL A 74 -16.86 -10.38 16.31
C VAL A 74 -17.58 -10.93 17.51
N TYR A 75 -17.02 -11.96 18.12
CA TYR A 75 -17.53 -12.56 19.34
C TYR A 75 -16.66 -12.08 20.49
N VAL A 76 -17.29 -11.57 21.55
CA VAL A 76 -16.61 -11.08 22.76
C VAL A 76 -16.91 -12.05 23.88
N GLU A 77 -15.90 -12.41 24.65
CA GLU A 77 -16.05 -13.31 25.79
C GLU A 77 -17.09 -12.76 26.79
N GLY A 78 -17.93 -13.65 27.32
CA GLY A 78 -19.04 -13.28 28.20
C GLY A 78 -20.25 -12.64 27.50
N VAL A 79 -20.16 -12.28 26.20
CA VAL A 79 -21.26 -11.64 25.47
C VAL A 79 -21.97 -12.65 24.56
N LYS A 80 -23.26 -12.91 24.84
CA LYS A 80 -24.08 -13.88 24.07
C LYS A 80 -24.29 -13.48 22.60
N LYS A 81 -24.22 -12.19 22.27
CA LYS A 81 -24.47 -11.66 20.91
C LYS A 81 -23.16 -11.27 20.25
N SER A 82 -23.01 -11.62 18.97
CA SER A 82 -21.90 -11.12 18.15
C SER A 82 -22.09 -9.65 17.81
N ILE A 83 -20.99 -8.90 17.80
CA ILE A 83 -20.94 -7.52 17.29
C ILE A 83 -20.64 -7.56 15.79
N ILE A 84 -21.37 -6.77 15.01
CA ILE A 84 -21.10 -6.63 13.57
C ILE A 84 -20.12 -5.48 13.36
N LYS A 85 -19.02 -5.73 12.64
CA LYS A 85 -18.00 -4.71 12.33
C LYS A 85 -17.71 -4.68 10.84
N SER A 86 -17.65 -3.49 10.28
CA SER A 86 -17.06 -3.25 8.96
C SER A 86 -15.54 -3.22 9.08
N ARG A 87 -14.84 -3.91 8.19
CA ARG A 87 -13.37 -3.96 8.12
C ARG A 87 -12.92 -3.63 6.71
N ASN A 88 -11.83 -2.87 6.61
CA ASN A 88 -11.16 -2.61 5.34
C ASN A 88 -10.42 -3.86 4.85
N ILE A 89 -10.66 -4.25 3.60
CA ILE A 89 -10.11 -5.48 3.02
C ILE A 89 -8.59 -5.42 2.92
N HIS A 90 -8.02 -4.32 2.41
CA HIS A 90 -6.56 -4.16 2.34
C HIS A 90 -5.88 -4.34 3.70
N ARG A 91 -6.52 -3.91 4.81
CA ARG A 91 -5.98 -4.13 6.15
C ARG A 91 -5.94 -5.60 6.52
N LEU A 92 -7.04 -6.32 6.27
CA LEU A 92 -7.08 -7.76 6.52
C LEU A 92 -6.05 -8.52 5.67
N VAL A 93 -5.86 -8.14 4.40
CA VAL A 93 -4.83 -8.74 3.53
C VAL A 93 -3.44 -8.46 4.10
N ALA A 94 -3.11 -7.19 4.36
CA ALA A 94 -1.78 -6.81 4.84
C ALA A 94 -1.42 -7.50 6.16
N THR A 95 -2.34 -7.56 7.12
CA THR A 95 -2.10 -8.27 8.39
C THR A 95 -1.89 -9.77 8.21
N THR A 96 -2.51 -10.36 7.19
CA THR A 96 -2.52 -11.82 6.97
C THR A 96 -1.35 -12.30 6.09
N PHE A 97 -0.90 -11.49 5.13
CA PHE A 97 0.08 -11.90 4.12
C PHE A 97 1.40 -11.12 4.17
N ILE A 98 1.47 -9.97 4.87
CA ILE A 98 2.69 -9.15 4.97
C ILE A 98 3.34 -9.28 6.35
N CYS A 99 2.55 -9.37 7.42
CA CYS A 99 3.06 -9.44 8.80
C CYS A 99 2.87 -10.80 9.49
N ASP A 100 2.36 -11.80 8.75
CA ASP A 100 2.01 -13.15 9.24
C ASP A 100 1.47 -13.23 10.68
N GLY A 101 0.53 -12.34 11.02
CA GLY A 101 -0.20 -12.43 12.29
C GLY A 101 0.54 -11.96 13.54
N GLU A 102 1.77 -11.45 13.46
CA GLU A 102 2.31 -10.64 14.56
C GLU A 102 1.52 -9.34 14.62
N GLU A 103 0.61 -9.25 15.59
CA GLU A 103 0.04 -8.00 16.05
C GLU A 103 1.10 -7.29 16.89
N LYS A 104 2.23 -7.01 16.28
CA LYS A 104 3.29 -6.20 16.84
C LYS A 104 3.50 -5.06 15.86
N THR A 105 3.07 -3.88 16.27
CA THR A 105 4.01 -2.77 16.51
C THR A 105 5.27 -2.80 15.63
N HIS A 106 5.13 -2.89 14.30
CA HIS A 106 6.27 -2.79 13.40
C HIS A 106 6.67 -1.33 13.27
N ALA A 107 7.43 -0.92 14.30
CA ALA A 107 7.75 0.42 14.74
C ALA A 107 6.53 1.23 15.17
N GLU A 108 6.65 1.93 16.30
CA GLU A 108 5.71 2.95 16.80
C GLU A 108 5.38 4.06 15.76
N SER A 109 5.93 3.99 14.55
CA SER A 109 5.74 4.91 13.44
C SER A 109 4.87 4.40 12.27
N LYS A 110 4.74 3.09 11.97
CA LYS A 110 4.08 2.60 10.73
C LYS A 110 2.67 2.05 10.97
N SER A 111 1.71 2.95 11.18
CA SER A 111 0.31 2.61 11.46
C SER A 111 -0.63 2.57 10.24
N TYR A 112 -0.12 2.91 9.05
CA TYR A 112 -0.90 3.04 7.82
C TYR A 112 -0.54 1.96 6.80
N ILE A 113 -1.51 1.61 5.95
CA ILE A 113 -1.30 0.74 4.80
C ILE A 113 -1.51 1.58 3.55
N ASN A 114 -0.51 1.55 2.67
CA ASN A 114 -0.51 2.22 1.39
C ASN A 114 -0.76 1.22 0.25
N HIS A 115 -1.44 1.69 -0.79
CA HIS A 115 -1.56 1.02 -2.09
C HIS A 115 -0.50 1.61 -3.02
N ARG A 116 0.47 0.79 -3.45
CA ARG A 116 1.60 1.22 -4.29
C ARG A 116 1.14 1.86 -5.61
N ASP A 117 0.04 1.38 -6.16
CA ASP A 117 -0.55 1.88 -7.41
C ASP A 117 -1.59 2.99 -7.23
N LEU A 118 -1.81 3.48 -6.00
CA LEU A 118 -2.87 4.43 -5.65
C LEU A 118 -4.31 3.96 -5.95
N ASN A 119 -4.51 2.68 -6.27
CA ASN A 119 -5.83 2.12 -6.56
C ASN A 119 -6.41 1.41 -5.32
N PRO A 120 -7.41 1.98 -4.63
CA PRO A 120 -7.96 1.41 -3.40
C PRO A 120 -8.71 0.07 -3.61
N SER A 121 -8.95 -0.32 -4.87
CA SER A 121 -9.57 -1.60 -5.23
C SER A 121 -8.55 -2.72 -5.49
N ASN A 122 -7.28 -2.39 -5.75
CA ASN A 122 -6.22 -3.38 -5.96
C ASN A 122 -5.67 -3.87 -4.61
N ASN A 123 -6.36 -4.82 -3.99
CA ASN A 123 -6.01 -5.34 -2.67
C ASN A 123 -5.04 -6.53 -2.73
N HIS A 124 -4.32 -6.74 -3.82
CA HIS A 124 -3.31 -7.79 -3.87
C HIS A 124 -2.19 -7.52 -2.86
N TYR A 125 -1.77 -8.52 -2.09
CA TYR A 125 -0.84 -8.31 -0.98
C TYR A 125 0.48 -7.66 -1.40
N THR A 126 0.99 -7.93 -2.61
CA THR A 126 2.22 -7.29 -3.12
C THR A 126 2.02 -5.82 -3.49
N ASN A 127 0.77 -5.39 -3.73
CA ASN A 127 0.42 -3.98 -3.97
C ASN A 127 0.28 -3.19 -2.65
N LEU A 128 0.28 -3.87 -1.50
CA LEU A 128 0.10 -3.24 -0.20
C LEU A 128 1.44 -3.15 0.53
N GLU A 129 1.60 -2.09 1.33
CA GLU A 129 2.75 -1.96 2.23
C GLU A 129 2.42 -1.15 3.48
N TRP A 130 3.09 -1.49 4.59
CA TRP A 130 3.02 -0.72 5.82
C TRP A 130 3.94 0.49 5.74
N VAL A 131 3.37 1.66 6.03
CA VAL A 131 4.04 2.96 5.96
C VAL A 131 3.65 3.82 7.15
N ASN A 132 4.50 4.79 7.46
CA ASN A 132 4.12 5.88 8.36
C ASN A 132 3.34 6.98 7.62
N LEU A 133 2.75 7.91 8.37
CA LEU A 133 1.94 9.00 7.80
C LEU A 133 2.73 9.85 6.79
N ARG A 134 4.00 10.14 7.09
CA ARG A 134 4.86 10.97 6.24
C ARG A 134 5.17 10.26 4.93
N GLU A 135 5.58 9.00 5.00
CA GLU A 135 5.82 8.13 3.85
C GLU A 135 4.57 8.04 2.96
N ASN A 136 3.40 7.76 3.55
CA ASN A 136 2.14 7.67 2.80
C ASN A 136 1.81 8.96 2.05
N LYS A 137 1.97 10.11 2.73
CA LYS A 137 1.74 11.43 2.13
C LYS A 137 2.75 11.70 1.01
N THR A 138 4.03 11.37 1.20
CA THR A 138 5.06 11.55 0.18
C THR A 138 4.80 10.71 -1.05
N HIS A 139 4.43 9.44 -0.89
CA HIS A 139 4.04 8.59 -2.01
C HIS A 139 2.87 9.22 -2.78
N SER A 140 1.83 9.67 -2.08
CA SER A 140 0.66 10.29 -2.71
C SER A 140 1.04 11.54 -3.50
N VAL A 141 1.82 12.46 -2.92
CA VAL A 141 2.29 13.70 -3.58
C VAL A 141 3.12 13.39 -4.82
N ARG A 142 4.06 12.44 -4.73
CA ARG A 142 5.01 12.15 -5.82
C ARG A 142 4.42 11.31 -6.94
N THR A 143 3.43 10.47 -6.64
CA THR A 143 2.87 9.51 -7.59
C THR A 143 1.59 10.04 -8.23
N THR A 144 0.86 10.93 -7.55
CA THR A 144 -0.34 11.53 -8.15
C THR A 144 0.02 12.59 -9.18
N THR A 145 -0.77 12.67 -10.25
CA THR A 145 -0.80 13.80 -11.19
C THR A 145 -1.94 14.77 -10.88
N ALA A 146 -2.79 14.44 -9.89
CA ALA A 146 -3.98 15.23 -9.57
C ALA A 146 -3.63 16.56 -8.88
N LYS A 147 -4.37 17.63 -9.22
CA LYS A 147 -4.23 19.01 -8.68
C LYS A 147 -4.61 19.17 -7.19
N THR A 148 -4.64 18.08 -6.43
CA THR A 148 -5.05 18.10 -5.01
C THR A 148 -3.99 18.72 -4.10
N PHE A 149 -2.73 18.71 -4.52
CA PHE A 149 -1.63 19.32 -3.77
C PHE A 149 -1.26 20.70 -4.32
N THR A 150 -0.95 21.62 -3.42
CA THR A 150 -0.50 22.98 -3.77
C THR A 150 0.99 23.05 -4.10
N SER A 151 1.70 21.93 -3.96
CA SER A 151 3.12 21.77 -4.26
C SER A 151 3.42 20.34 -4.71
N LYS A 152 4.44 20.18 -5.56
CA LYS A 152 4.99 18.87 -5.95
C LYS A 152 5.96 18.28 -4.93
N TYR A 153 6.35 19.04 -3.91
CA TYR A 153 7.29 18.58 -2.89
C TYR A 153 6.59 18.33 -1.55
N THR A 154 6.96 17.24 -0.88
CA THR A 154 6.46 16.95 0.46
C THR A 154 6.92 18.03 1.44
N GLY A 155 6.04 18.41 2.37
CA GLY A 155 6.36 19.41 3.40
C GLY A 155 6.31 20.84 2.91
N VAL A 156 6.04 21.05 1.62
CA VAL A 156 5.89 22.37 1.01
C VAL A 156 4.42 22.61 0.70
N SER A 157 3.96 23.84 0.94
CA SER A 157 2.61 24.28 0.60
C SER A 157 2.64 25.71 0.07
N LYS A 158 1.84 25.99 -0.96
CA LYS A 158 1.67 27.36 -1.47
C LYS A 158 0.69 28.12 -0.58
N SER A 159 1.07 29.32 -0.16
CA SER A 159 0.23 30.25 0.58
C SER A 159 0.36 31.65 -0.02
N LYS A 160 -0.72 32.14 -0.64
CA LYS A 160 -0.71 33.37 -1.45
C LYS A 160 0.43 33.30 -2.50
N ASN A 161 1.40 34.21 -2.42
CA ASN A 161 2.54 34.33 -3.34
C ASN A 161 3.83 33.71 -2.79
N LYS A 162 3.77 32.95 -1.68
CA LYS A 162 4.96 32.34 -1.05
C LYS A 162 4.77 30.85 -0.85
N PHE A 163 5.88 30.13 -0.75
CA PHE A 163 5.93 28.71 -0.42
C PHE A 163 6.35 28.54 1.03
N ARG A 164 5.54 27.84 1.81
CA ARG A 164 5.79 27.53 3.21
C ARG A 164 6.37 26.13 3.31
N ALA A 165 7.47 25.97 4.04
CA ALA A 165 8.01 24.67 4.41
C ALA A 165 7.75 24.38 5.89
N ASP A 166 7.25 23.19 6.20
CA ASP A 166 7.03 22.73 7.57
C ASP A 166 7.36 21.26 7.77
N ILE A 167 7.85 20.93 8.97
CA ILE A 167 8.19 19.56 9.37
C ILE A 167 7.50 19.19 10.68
N GLY A 168 6.97 17.98 10.77
CA GLY A 168 6.43 17.43 12.01
C GLY A 168 7.44 16.52 12.71
N VAL A 169 7.89 16.87 13.90
CA VAL A 169 8.86 16.07 14.69
C VAL A 169 8.31 15.95 16.11
N ASN A 170 8.30 14.72 16.66
CA ASN A 170 7.79 14.42 18.01
C ASN A 170 6.38 14.98 18.27
N GLY A 171 5.48 14.86 17.27
CA GLY A 171 4.11 15.37 17.35
C GLY A 171 3.97 16.89 17.22
N LYS A 172 5.07 17.66 17.22
CA LYS A 172 5.06 19.12 17.07
C LYS A 172 5.34 19.52 15.62
N LYS A 173 4.58 20.50 15.12
CA LYS A 173 4.80 21.11 13.82
C LYS A 173 5.77 22.28 13.93
N ILE A 174 6.88 22.21 13.19
CA ILE A 174 7.94 23.22 13.14
C ILE A 174 7.86 23.93 11.78
N LEU A 175 7.80 25.26 11.79
CA LEU A 175 7.88 26.09 10.59
C LEU A 175 9.36 26.29 10.23
N LEU A 176 9.74 25.88 9.03
CA LEU A 176 11.12 26.02 8.54
C LEU A 176 11.34 27.36 7.83
N GLY A 177 10.28 27.92 7.25
CA GLY A 177 10.34 29.24 6.62
C GLY A 177 9.23 29.48 5.60
N ARG A 178 9.29 30.67 5.00
CA ARG A 178 8.48 31.08 3.85
C ARG A 178 9.43 31.59 2.76
N PHE A 179 9.31 31.03 1.57
CA PHE A 179 10.22 31.20 0.45
C PHE A 179 9.47 31.75 -0.76
N HIS A 180 10.18 32.41 -1.68
CA HIS A 180 9.61 32.87 -2.94
C HIS A 180 9.56 31.73 -3.97
N SER A 181 10.50 30.79 -3.88
CA SER A 181 10.57 29.62 -4.75
C SER A 181 10.10 28.35 -4.03
N GLU A 182 9.36 27.52 -4.76
CA GLU A 182 8.96 26.19 -4.32
C GLU A 182 10.17 25.28 -4.05
N LEU A 183 11.22 25.42 -4.88
CA LEU A 183 12.45 24.63 -4.78
C LEU A 183 13.25 24.99 -3.52
N GLU A 184 13.31 26.26 -3.14
CA GLU A 184 13.98 26.70 -1.90
C GLU A 184 13.28 26.13 -0.66
N ALA A 185 11.95 26.18 -0.66
CA ALA A 185 11.15 25.57 0.41
C ALA A 185 11.39 24.07 0.52
N ALA A 186 11.52 23.37 -0.62
CA ALA A 186 11.78 21.95 -0.66
C ALA A 186 13.19 21.61 -0.15
N LYS A 187 14.21 22.38 -0.53
CA LYS A 187 15.58 22.23 0.00
C LYS A 187 15.64 22.45 1.51
N ALA A 188 14.93 23.44 2.04
CA ALA A 188 14.85 23.68 3.48
C ALA A 188 14.18 22.50 4.22
N TYR A 189 13.14 21.90 3.63
CA TYR A 189 12.52 20.70 4.17
C TYR A 189 13.47 19.50 4.18
N ASP A 190 14.21 19.29 3.09
CA ASP A 190 15.18 18.20 2.98
C ASP A 190 16.34 18.35 3.97
N GLN A 191 16.82 19.58 4.17
CA GLN A 191 17.81 19.86 5.20
C GLN A 191 17.27 19.49 6.59
N ALA A 192 16.03 19.87 6.89
CA ALA A 192 15.40 19.51 8.16
C ALA A 192 15.23 17.99 8.35
N LEU A 193 15.02 17.20 7.28
CA LEU A 193 15.02 15.73 7.38
C LEU A 193 16.36 15.22 7.91
N ILE A 194 17.47 15.79 7.43
CA ILE A 194 18.83 15.43 7.84
C ILE A 194 19.06 15.88 9.29
N ASP A 195 18.77 17.14 9.60
CA ASP A 195 19.02 17.75 10.91
C ASP A 195 18.26 17.02 12.03
N TYR A 196 16.99 16.66 11.77
CA TYR A 196 16.14 15.93 12.72
C TYR A 196 16.27 14.41 12.60
N LYS A 197 17.17 13.89 11.75
CA LYS A 197 17.39 12.46 11.51
C LYS A 197 16.09 11.69 11.17
N VAL A 198 15.22 12.32 10.38
CA VAL A 198 13.94 11.74 9.95
C VAL A 198 14.10 11.05 8.60
N THR A 199 13.84 9.75 8.57
CA THR A 199 13.90 8.95 7.33
C THR A 199 12.56 8.92 6.58
N ASN A 200 12.60 8.87 5.25
CA ASN A 200 11.43 8.69 4.39
C ASN A 200 11.78 7.87 3.14
N ARG A 201 11.22 6.66 3.00
CA ARG A 201 11.56 5.76 1.88
C ARG A 201 11.25 6.33 0.49
N TYR A 202 10.30 7.26 0.38
CA TYR A 202 9.89 7.84 -0.90
C TYR A 202 10.57 9.18 -1.20
N GLN A 203 11.52 9.60 -0.36
CA GLN A 203 12.23 10.87 -0.52
C GLN A 203 13.68 10.71 -0.07
N ALA A 204 14.58 10.65 -1.06
CA ALA A 204 15.97 10.97 -0.82
C ALA A 204 16.11 12.50 -0.75
N PRO A 205 16.79 13.06 0.27
CA PRO A 205 17.11 14.48 0.33
C PRO A 205 17.84 14.93 -0.95
N PHE A 206 17.60 16.14 -1.44
CA PHE A 206 18.28 16.73 -2.60
C PHE A 206 19.82 16.64 -2.52
N TYR A 207 20.40 16.58 -1.31
CA TYR A 207 21.84 16.47 -1.07
C TYR A 207 22.36 15.02 -0.98
N CYS A 208 21.50 14.01 -1.17
CA CYS A 208 21.89 12.60 -1.12
C CYS A 208 21.84 11.90 -2.49
N THR A 209 21.54 12.61 -3.58
CA THR A 209 21.74 12.06 -4.92
C THR A 209 23.14 12.44 -5.39
N ASN A 210 24.09 11.49 -5.30
CA ASN A 210 25.04 11.35 -6.40
C ASN A 210 24.19 11.32 -7.69
N PRO A 211 24.49 12.15 -8.71
CA PRO A 211 23.71 12.14 -9.92
C PRO A 211 23.80 10.75 -10.54
N SER A 212 22.66 10.05 -10.65
CA SER A 212 22.62 8.83 -11.47
C SER A 212 22.92 9.21 -12.92
N PRO A 213 23.81 8.47 -13.60
CA PRO A 213 24.39 8.87 -14.88
C PRO A 213 23.43 8.55 -16.01
N THR A 214 22.67 9.52 -16.47
CA THR A 214 22.02 9.45 -17.78
C THR A 214 21.81 10.86 -18.31
N GLN A 215 22.89 11.47 -18.82
CA GLN A 215 22.92 12.28 -20.04
C GLN A 215 24.38 12.40 -20.52
N GLN A 216 24.89 11.32 -21.13
CA GLN A 216 25.96 11.44 -22.13
C GLN A 216 25.51 10.62 -23.33
N THR A 217 24.74 11.26 -24.21
CA THR A 217 24.58 10.81 -25.58
C THR A 217 25.95 10.87 -26.24
N GLN A 218 26.46 9.70 -26.56
CA GLN A 218 27.68 9.48 -27.30
C GLN A 218 27.52 10.04 -28.72
N SER A 219 28.45 10.89 -29.14
CA SER A 219 28.81 11.05 -30.54
C SER A 219 30.30 10.79 -30.66
N ILE A 220 30.67 9.52 -30.84
CA ILE A 220 32.02 9.15 -31.28
C ILE A 220 31.84 8.47 -32.64
N SER A 221 32.23 9.21 -33.68
CA SER A 221 32.39 8.75 -35.04
C SER A 221 33.57 7.79 -35.12
N PHE A 222 33.34 6.54 -35.53
CA PHE A 222 34.43 5.64 -35.92
C PHE A 222 34.68 5.78 -37.42
N GLY A 223 35.76 6.48 -37.77
CA GLY A 223 36.39 6.39 -39.08
C GLY A 223 37.26 5.13 -39.12
N GLY A 224 36.95 4.21 -40.03
CA GLY A 224 37.74 3.01 -40.27
C GLY A 224 39.07 3.35 -40.94
N CYS A 225 40.17 2.82 -40.38
CA CYS A 225 41.46 2.76 -41.04
C CYS A 225 41.75 1.29 -41.38
N ALA A 226 42.20 1.07 -42.61
CA ALA A 226 42.36 -0.24 -43.22
C ALA A 226 43.82 -0.72 -43.18
N LEU A 227 43.96 -2.04 -43.30
CA LEU A 227 45.14 -2.83 -43.72
C LEU A 227 46.24 -3.04 -42.65
N PRO A 228 46.99 -4.16 -42.73
CA PRO A 228 47.76 -4.62 -43.90
C PRO A 228 47.04 -5.62 -44.81
#